data_AF-A0AAI9C3W7-F1
#
_entry.id   AF-A0AAI9C3W7-F1
#
_cell.length_a   1.000
_cell.length_b   1.000
_cell.length_c   1.000
_cell.angle_alpha   90.00
_cell.angle_beta   90.00
_cell.angle_gamma   90.00
#
_symmetry.space_group_name_H-M   'P 1'
#
loop_
_entity.id
_entity.type
_entity.pdbx_description
1 polymer ?
#
loop_
_entity_poly.entity_id
_entity_poly.type
_entity_poly.pdbx_seq_one_letter_code
_entity_poly.pdbx_strand_id
1 'polypeptide(L)' 'MPTAEAVLKRAGKPLRVREIVERAVAAGNLESAGSTPENTLSALLQRNISRLGAASKFKKVGPGLYQLRGRD' A
#
# COMPACT_ATOMS: atom_id res chain seq x y z
N MET A 1 -4.54 -1.11 7.68
CA MET A 1 -4.95 -0.67 6.33
C MET A 1 -5.29 -1.94 5.55
N PRO A 2 -6.45 -2.55 5.82
CA PRO A 2 -6.72 -3.92 5.39
C PRO A 2 -6.63 -4.08 3.86
N THR A 3 -6.96 -3.02 3.12
CA THR A 3 -6.97 -3.02 1.65
C THR A 3 -5.56 -3.12 1.04
N ALA A 4 -4.59 -2.32 1.49
CA ALA A 4 -3.22 -2.36 0.99
C ALA A 4 -2.48 -3.64 1.41
N GLU A 5 -2.73 -4.11 2.65
CA GLU A 5 -2.19 -5.37 3.17
C GLU A 5 -2.68 -6.54 2.31
N ALA A 6 -3.98 -6.62 2.02
CA ALA A 6 -4.57 -7.68 1.21
C ALA A 6 -4.04 -7.66 -0.24
N VAL A 7 -3.88 -6.48 -0.83
CA VAL A 7 -3.38 -6.34 -2.20
C VAL A 7 -1.91 -6.76 -2.31
N LEU A 8 -1.05 -6.28 -1.41
CA LEU A 8 0.36 -6.69 -1.38
C LEU A 8 0.52 -8.17 -1.04
N LYS A 9 -0.31 -8.70 -0.14
CA LYS A 9 -0.35 -10.13 0.20
C LYS A 9 -0.78 -10.96 -1.02
N ARG A 10 -1.77 -10.53 -1.80
CA ARG A 10 -2.16 -11.25 -3.02
C ARG A 10 -1.10 -11.17 -4.12
N ALA A 11 -0.42 -10.03 -4.25
CA ALA A 11 0.59 -9.84 -5.28
C ALA A 11 1.91 -10.57 -5.01
N GLY A 12 2.33 -10.68 -3.75
CA GLY A 12 3.58 -11.34 -3.36
C GLY A 12 4.86 -10.74 -3.90
N LYS A 13 4.77 -9.54 -4.46
CA LYS A 13 5.89 -8.74 -4.95
C LYS A 13 5.68 -7.29 -4.54
N PRO A 14 6.75 -6.48 -4.53
CA PRO A 14 6.61 -5.04 -4.36
C PRO A 14 5.65 -4.44 -5.39
N LEU A 15 4.73 -3.60 -4.94
CA LEU A 15 3.81 -2.89 -5.82
C LEU A 15 3.96 -1.38 -5.68
N ARG A 16 3.74 -0.67 -6.79
CA ARG A 16 3.61 0.78 -6.76
C ARG A 16 2.31 1.18 -6.08
N VAL A 17 2.29 2.33 -5.41
CA VAL A 17 1.06 2.84 -4.76
C VAL A 17 -0.12 2.90 -5.73
N ARG A 18 0.14 3.28 -6.98
CA ARG A 18 -0.83 3.27 -8.07
C ARG A 18 -1.44 1.88 -8.28
N GLU A 19 -0.61 0.86 -8.44
CA GLU A 19 -1.05 -0.53 -8.57
C GLU A 19 -1.81 -1.03 -7.33
N ILE A 20 -1.44 -0.57 -6.14
CA ILE A 20 -2.16 -0.93 -4.91
C ILE A 20 -3.57 -0.35 -4.95
N VAL A 21 -3.70 0.92 -5.36
CA VAL A 21 -5.00 1.60 -5.53
C VAL A 21 -5.81 0.96 -6.64
N GLU A 22 -5.25 0.74 -7.83
CA GLU A 22 -5.96 0.12 -8.95
C GLU A 22 -6.50 -1.26 -8.58
N ARG A 23 -5.70 -2.10 -7.93
CA ARG A 23 -6.14 -3.43 -7.46
C ARG A 23 -7.13 -3.34 -6.30
N ALA A 24 -7.05 -2.31 -5.46
CA ALA A 24 -8.00 -2.07 -4.38
C ALA A 24 -9.38 -1.66 -4.90
N VAL A 25 -9.40 -0.76 -5.89
CA VAL A 25 -10.61 -0.31 -6.60
C VAL A 25 -11.19 -1.49 -7.39
N ALA A 26 -10.37 -2.22 -8.15
CA ALA A 26 -10.81 -3.40 -8.89
C ALA A 26 -11.36 -4.51 -7.99
N ALA A 27 -10.87 -4.62 -6.74
CA ALA A 27 -11.40 -5.57 -5.77
C ALA A 27 -12.70 -5.10 -5.08
N GLY A 28 -13.24 -3.93 -5.43
CA GLY A 28 -14.41 -3.33 -4.78
C GLY A 28 -14.14 -2.87 -3.34
N ASN A 29 -12.88 -2.85 -2.92
CA ASN A 29 -12.48 -2.52 -1.54
C ASN A 29 -12.22 -1.01 -1.33
N LEU A 30 -12.33 -0.21 -2.40
CA LEU A 30 -12.07 1.23 -2.37
C LEU A 30 -12.96 1.92 -3.38
N GLU A 31 -13.92 2.71 -2.91
CA GLU A 31 -14.74 3.56 -3.76
C GLU A 31 -13.95 4.82 -4.11
N SER A 32 -13.68 5.04 -5.40
CA SER A 32 -12.94 6.21 -5.88
C SER A 32 -13.87 7.43 -5.97
N ALA A 33 -14.36 7.90 -4.83
CA ALA A 33 -15.19 9.11 -4.72
C ALA A 33 -14.32 10.39 -4.73
N GLY A 34 -13.63 10.67 -5.85
CA GLY A 34 -12.91 11.94 -6.07
C GLY A 34 -11.43 11.99 -5.62
N SER A 35 -10.77 13.09 -6.01
CA SER A 35 -9.32 13.33 -6.12
C SER A 35 -8.34 12.41 -5.37
N THR A 36 -7.60 11.64 -6.17
CA THR A 36 -6.28 11.05 -5.92
C THR A 36 -6.16 10.15 -4.67
N PRO A 37 -6.88 9.01 -4.63
CA PRO A 37 -6.68 7.97 -3.61
C PRO A 37 -5.20 7.50 -3.50
N GLU A 38 -4.41 7.65 -4.56
CA GLU A 38 -2.97 7.35 -4.58
C GLU A 38 -2.14 8.23 -3.64
N ASN A 39 -2.39 9.54 -3.64
CA ASN A 39 -1.62 10.48 -2.80
C ASN A 39 -1.95 10.26 -1.32
N THR A 40 -3.23 10.08 -1.02
CA THR A 40 -3.70 9.75 0.33
C THR A 40 -3.12 8.42 0.79
N LEU A 41 -3.18 7.36 -0.03
CA LEU A 41 -2.61 6.06 0.32
C LEU A 41 -1.09 6.12 0.51
N SER A 42 -0.38 6.86 -0.35
CA SER A 42 1.06 7.06 -0.26
C SER A 42 1.45 7.79 1.03
N ALA A 43 0.74 8.85 1.40
CA ALA A 43 0.98 9.60 2.63
C ALA A 43 0.70 8.73 3.86
N LEU A 44 -0.37 7.95 3.84
CA LEU A 44 -0.74 7.02 4.91
C LEU A 44 0.31 5.91 5.11
N LEU A 45 0.78 5.30 4.02
CA LEU A 45 1.85 4.30 4.04
C LEU A 45 3.14 4.89 4.60
N GLN A 46 3.55 6.06 4.10
CA GLN A 46 4.75 6.73 4.61
C GLN A 46 4.63 7.08 6.08
N ARG A 47 3.51 7.64 6.53
CA ARG A 47 3.26 7.94 7.94
C ARG A 47 3.28 6.68 8.80
N ASN A 48 2.73 5.57 8.30
CA ASN A 48 2.74 4.28 9.01
C ASN A 48 4.17 3.74 9.17
N ILE A 49 4.96 3.77 8.09
CA ILE A 49 6.36 3.36 8.08
C ILE A 49 7.20 4.25 9.00
N SER A 50 7.03 5.57 8.93
CA SER A 50 7.77 6.50 9.79
C SER A 50 7.36 6.36 11.27
N ARG A 51 6.08 6.09 11.56
CA ARG A 51 5.59 5.95 12.94
C ARG A 51 5.96 4.61 13.58
N LEU A 52 5.91 3.52 12.81
CA LEU A 52 6.14 2.17 13.34
C LEU A 52 7.56 1.66 13.08
N GLY A 53 8.30 2.25 12.15
CA GLY A 53 9.67 1.88 11.82
C GLY A 53 9.81 0.38 11.52
N ALA A 54 10.57 -0.33 12.36
CA ALA A 54 10.76 -1.78 12.29
C ALA A 54 9.46 -2.58 12.51
N ALA A 55 8.52 -2.05 13.29
CA ALA A 55 7.22 -2.67 13.57
C ALA A 55 6.19 -2.46 12.43
N SER A 56 6.50 -1.63 11.44
CA SER A 56 5.62 -1.46 10.27
C SER A 56 5.54 -2.77 9.50
N LYS A 57 4.32 -3.21 9.18
CA LYS A 57 4.07 -4.33 8.27
C LYS A 57 4.47 -4.01 6.82
N PHE A 58 4.65 -2.73 6.50
CA PHE A 58 5.05 -2.27 5.18
C PHE A 58 6.51 -1.81 5.19
N LYS A 59 7.21 -2.06 4.09
CA LYS A 59 8.55 -1.56 3.79
C LYS A 59 8.52 -0.82 2.46
N LYS A 60 9.10 0.38 2.43
CA LYS A 60 9.38 1.09 1.17
C LYS A 60 10.65 0.50 0.58
N VAL A 61 10.54 -0.06 -0.63
CA VAL A 61 11.69 -0.68 -1.33
C VAL A 61 12.18 0.17 -2.50
N GLY A 62 11.46 1.24 -2.84
CA GLY A 62 11.85 2.19 -3.88
C GLY A 62 10.89 3.39 -3.95
N PRO A 63 11.13 4.33 -4.88
CA PRO A 63 10.25 5.47 -5.10
C PRO A 63 8.83 5.00 -5.49
N GLY A 64 7.87 5.24 -4.59
CA GLY A 64 6.48 4.81 -4.76
C GLY A 64 6.24 3.30 -4.65
N LEU A 65 7.26 2.49 -4.33
CA LEU A 65 7.20 1.02 -4.25
C LEU A 65 7.17 0.55 -2.80
N TYR A 66 6.16 -0.27 -2.49
CA TYR A 66 5.92 -0.80 -1.15
C TYR A 66 5.80 -2.32 -1.18
N GLN A 67 6.26 -2.97 -0.11
CA GLN A 67 6.22 -4.41 0.10
C GLN A 67 5.74 -4.74 1.53
N LEU A 68 5.16 -5.91 1.71
CA LEU A 68 4.82 -6.46 3.03
C LEU A 68 6.05 -7.12 3.67
N ARG A 69 6.39 -6.76 4.92
CA ARG A 69 7.42 -7.44 5.72
C ARG A 69 6.94 -8.84 6.14
N GLY A 70 7.84 -9.82 6.16
CA GLY A 70 7.53 -11.22 6.50
C GLY A 70 7.28 -12.14 5.30
N ARG A 71 7.62 -11.69 4.09
CA ARG A 71 7.85 -12.54 2.92
C ARG A 71 9.23 -12.23 2.37
N ASP A 72 10.22 -12.85 2.98
CA ASP A 72 11.57 -13.04 2.42
C ASP A 72 11.69 -14.52 2.05
#